data_AF-A0A2A3JMI8-F1
#
_entry.id   AF-A0A2A3JMI8-F1
#
_cell.length_a   1.000
_cell.length_b   1.000
_cell.length_c   1.000
_cell.angle_alpha   90.00
_cell.angle_beta   90.00
_cell.angle_gamma   90.00
#
_symmetry.space_group_name_H-M   'P 1'
#
loop_
_entity.id
_entity.type
_entity.pdbx_description
1 polymer ?
#
loop_
_entity_poly.entity_id
_entity_poly.type
_entity_poly.pdbx_seq_one_letter_code
_entity_poly.pdbx_strand_id
1 'polypeptide(L)'
;MQNYYRDTAGRLRWRTADEGGLPPYSLAVVSPYDTTARYVRRWHIIRWKGFAAHLTETCASGSVNVITDVATTSAATNDARPLPGIHTRLARRGLLPAEHLVDGGYISLVHLERAEREHQVTVSGPLPGNPTRQHRRNEGFDRDDFHFDFDRRQVTCPRGQVSQGWHGPYPTFSPTAAPLIVARFTKGQCQPCPDCPRCTSSRESSRNVGFPSRELRDLQARVRSDLQTPEWKACYAVRLE
;
A
#
# COMPACT_ATOMS: atom_id res chain seq x y z
N MET A 1 23.10 -21.05 -9.23
CA MET A 1 24.21 -20.08 -9.06
C MET A 1 23.68 -18.68 -9.39
N GLN A 2 23.22 -17.91 -8.39
CA GLN A 2 22.63 -16.58 -8.66
C GLN A 2 23.67 -15.49 -8.93
N ASN A 3 24.90 -15.65 -8.43
CA ASN A 3 25.95 -14.63 -8.52
C ASN A 3 26.87 -14.81 -9.73
N TYR A 4 26.63 -15.85 -10.54
CA TYR A 4 27.46 -16.20 -11.68
C TYR A 4 26.62 -16.44 -12.92
N TYR A 5 27.22 -16.24 -14.08
CA TYR A 5 26.69 -16.67 -15.37
C TYR A 5 27.79 -17.39 -16.16
N ARG A 6 27.41 -18.18 -17.16
CA ARG A 6 28.36 -18.73 -18.12
C ARG A 6 28.43 -17.78 -19.32
N ASP A 7 29.64 -17.38 -19.69
CA ASP A 7 29.84 -16.63 -20.93
C ASP A 7 29.62 -17.53 -22.16
N THR A 8 29.63 -16.95 -23.35
CA THR A 8 29.46 -17.68 -24.62
C THR A 8 30.56 -18.73 -24.86
N ALA A 9 31.70 -18.61 -24.18
CA ALA A 9 32.78 -19.60 -24.19
C ALA A 9 32.65 -20.65 -23.06
N GLY A 10 31.53 -20.65 -22.33
CA GLY A 10 31.23 -21.62 -21.27
C GLY A 10 31.94 -21.38 -19.94
N ARG A 11 32.71 -20.29 -19.79
CA ARG A 11 33.44 -19.96 -18.57
C ARG A 11 32.52 -19.32 -17.54
N LEU A 12 32.74 -19.66 -16.27
CA LEU A 12 31.99 -19.08 -15.18
C LEU A 12 32.50 -17.66 -14.89
N ARG A 13 31.60 -16.67 -14.94
CA ARG A 13 31.89 -15.26 -14.66
C ARG A 13 31.00 -14.75 -13.54
N TRP A 14 31.54 -13.85 -12.73
CA TRP A 14 30.76 -13.16 -11.71
C TRP A 14 29.80 -12.16 -12.37
N ARG A 15 28.57 -12.05 -11.86
CA ARG A 15 27.59 -11.07 -12.35
C ARG A 15 27.88 -9.69 -11.76
N THR A 16 27.94 -8.68 -12.63
CA THR A 16 27.95 -7.26 -12.24
C THR A 16 26.68 -6.59 -12.76
N ALA A 17 26.50 -5.31 -12.44
CA ALA A 17 25.38 -4.54 -13.00
C ALA A 17 25.48 -4.46 -14.54
N ASP A 18 26.69 -4.31 -15.05
CA ASP A 18 26.98 -4.13 -16.48
C ASP A 18 27.11 -5.48 -17.21
N GLU A 19 27.57 -6.53 -16.53
CA GLU A 19 27.84 -7.83 -17.12
C GLU A 19 27.02 -8.95 -16.46
N GLY A 20 26.16 -9.60 -17.24
CA GLY A 20 25.33 -10.71 -16.78
C GLY A 20 24.11 -10.27 -15.95
N GLY A 21 24.05 -9.04 -15.45
CA GLY A 21 22.90 -8.47 -14.76
C GLY A 21 22.68 -9.06 -13.35
N LEU A 22 22.55 -8.18 -12.36
CA LEU A 22 22.28 -8.59 -10.98
C LEU A 22 20.85 -9.14 -10.83
N PRO A 23 20.66 -10.21 -10.04
CA PRO A 23 19.31 -10.66 -9.71
C PRO A 23 18.53 -9.57 -8.96
N PRO A 24 17.19 -9.53 -9.07
CA PRO A 24 16.37 -8.62 -8.27
C PRO A 24 16.73 -8.74 -6.79
N TYR A 25 16.85 -7.61 -6.08
CA TYR A 25 17.29 -7.59 -4.67
C TYR A 25 16.43 -8.46 -3.74
N SER A 26 15.15 -8.64 -4.06
CA SER A 26 14.22 -9.52 -3.33
C SER A 26 14.51 -11.01 -3.50
N LEU A 27 15.27 -11.39 -4.53
CA LEU A 27 15.64 -12.77 -4.85
C LEU A 27 17.12 -13.06 -4.59
N ALA A 28 17.97 -12.03 -4.57
CA ALA A 28 19.40 -12.14 -4.40
C ALA A 28 19.77 -12.76 -3.04
N VAL A 29 20.60 -13.80 -3.06
CA VAL A 29 21.25 -14.34 -1.87
C VAL A 29 22.42 -13.43 -1.49
N VAL A 30 22.32 -12.80 -0.32
CA VAL A 30 23.27 -11.77 0.13
C VAL A 30 24.12 -12.16 1.33
N SER A 31 23.87 -13.35 1.89
CA SER A 31 24.64 -13.94 2.99
C SER A 31 24.87 -15.43 2.70
N PRO A 32 26.09 -15.95 2.87
CA PRO A 32 26.35 -17.39 2.78
C PRO A 32 25.85 -18.15 4.02
N TYR A 33 25.65 -17.48 5.15
CA TYR A 33 25.22 -18.08 6.42
C TYR A 33 23.70 -18.21 6.52
N ASP A 34 22.97 -17.24 5.95
CA ASP A 34 21.52 -17.26 5.92
C ASP A 34 21.03 -16.89 4.52
N THR A 35 20.63 -17.92 3.78
CA THR A 35 20.17 -17.78 2.39
C THR A 35 18.80 -17.13 2.29
N THR A 36 18.10 -16.87 3.40
CA THR A 36 16.81 -16.16 3.47
C THR A 36 16.96 -14.67 3.76
N ALA A 37 18.14 -14.23 4.20
CA ALA A 37 18.48 -12.81 4.34
C ALA A 37 18.35 -12.09 2.99
N ARG A 38 17.80 -10.87 3.00
CA ARG A 38 17.63 -10.05 1.80
C ARG A 38 18.29 -8.69 1.97
N TYR A 39 18.82 -8.16 0.86
CA TYR A 39 19.25 -6.77 0.81
C TYR A 39 18.04 -5.89 0.55
N VAL A 40 17.93 -4.83 1.34
CA VAL A 40 16.92 -3.80 1.15
C VAL A 40 17.56 -2.44 1.17
N ARG A 41 17.06 -1.61 0.28
CA ARG A 41 17.26 -0.18 0.30
C ARG A 41 15.91 0.46 0.57
N ARG A 42 15.87 1.23 1.64
CA ARG A 42 14.70 1.91 2.14
C ARG A 42 15.02 3.40 2.16
N TRP A 43 14.28 4.18 1.38
CA TRP A 43 14.58 5.59 1.05
C TRP A 43 15.99 5.77 0.42
N HIS A 44 16.57 6.96 0.54
CA HIS A 44 17.92 7.25 0.01
C HIS A 44 19.04 6.87 0.98
N ILE A 45 18.73 6.68 2.27
CA ILE A 45 19.73 6.67 3.34
C ILE A 45 19.94 5.27 3.94
N ILE A 46 18.89 4.46 4.08
CA ILE A 46 19.01 3.20 4.84
C ILE A 46 19.17 2.02 3.88
N ARG A 47 20.29 1.32 4.05
CA ARG A 47 20.62 0.08 3.33
C ARG A 47 20.97 -0.98 4.36
N TRP A 48 20.33 -2.13 4.32
CA TRP A 48 20.69 -3.24 5.19
C TRP A 48 20.52 -4.59 4.51
N LYS A 49 21.17 -5.61 5.08
CA LYS A 49 21.04 -7.01 4.69
C LYS A 49 20.49 -7.78 5.88
N GLY A 50 19.43 -8.56 5.71
CA GLY A 50 18.89 -9.39 6.77
C GLY A 50 17.37 -9.33 6.86
N PHE A 51 16.89 -9.01 8.06
CA PHE A 51 15.49 -9.08 8.47
C PHE A 51 15.00 -7.74 9.00
N ALA A 52 13.69 -7.60 9.12
CA ALA A 52 13.03 -6.53 9.83
C ALA A 52 12.35 -7.13 11.07
N ALA A 53 12.55 -6.51 12.22
CA ALA A 53 11.79 -6.79 13.43
C ALA A 53 10.62 -5.80 13.51
N HIS A 54 9.43 -6.31 13.79
CA HIS A 54 8.20 -5.57 14.01
C HIS A 54 7.85 -5.76 15.49
N LEU A 55 7.91 -4.68 16.26
CA LEU A 55 7.65 -4.69 17.70
C LEU A 55 6.27 -4.10 17.93
N THR A 56 5.50 -4.72 18.81
CA THR A 56 4.26 -4.15 19.35
C THR A 56 4.42 -4.00 20.85
N GLU A 57 4.10 -2.84 21.37
CA GLU A 57 4.19 -2.51 22.78
C GLU A 57 2.93 -1.80 23.27
N THR A 58 2.73 -1.80 24.59
CA THR A 58 1.74 -0.93 25.23
C THR A 58 2.26 0.50 25.30
N CYS A 59 1.37 1.48 25.19
CA CYS A 59 1.72 2.90 25.28
C CYS A 59 0.72 3.70 26.16
N ALA A 60 0.15 3.07 27.18
CA ALA A 60 -0.81 3.72 28.08
C ALA A 60 -0.11 4.70 29.02
N SER A 61 -0.67 5.89 29.17
CA SER A 61 -0.10 6.95 30.01
C SER A 61 0.04 6.51 31.48
N GLY A 62 1.16 6.90 32.10
CA GLY A 62 1.42 6.59 33.52
C GLY A 62 1.79 5.13 33.82
N SER A 63 2.11 4.33 32.82
CA SER A 63 2.55 2.93 32.98
C SER A 63 3.88 2.67 32.25
N VAL A 64 4.54 1.57 32.59
CA VAL A 64 5.73 1.11 31.85
C VAL A 64 5.27 0.45 30.55
N ASN A 65 5.89 0.83 29.43
CA ASN A 65 5.64 0.19 28.14
C ASN A 65 6.17 -1.24 28.14
N VAL A 66 5.34 -2.20 27.74
CA VAL A 66 5.66 -3.62 27.68
C VAL A 66 5.51 -4.11 26.25
N ILE A 67 6.54 -4.79 25.74
CA ILE A 67 6.48 -5.45 24.44
C ILE A 67 5.52 -6.65 24.52
N THR A 68 4.46 -6.62 23.72
CA THR A 68 3.40 -7.64 23.69
C THR A 68 3.55 -8.62 22.53
N ASP A 69 4.23 -8.21 21.45
CA ASP A 69 4.56 -9.08 20.33
C ASP A 69 5.84 -8.67 19.61
N VAL A 70 6.53 -9.67 19.06
CA VAL A 70 7.70 -9.51 18.20
C VAL A 70 7.51 -10.38 16.97
N ALA A 71 7.56 -9.77 15.79
CA ALA A 71 7.55 -10.47 14.51
C ALA A 71 8.85 -10.20 13.76
N THR A 72 9.50 -11.24 13.25
CA THR A 72 10.67 -11.08 12.38
C THR A 72 10.28 -11.50 10.96
N THR A 73 10.49 -10.60 10.00
CA THR A 73 10.26 -10.91 8.58
C THR A 73 11.49 -10.61 7.74
N SER A 74 11.54 -11.14 6.52
CA SER A 74 12.58 -10.73 5.58
C SER A 74 12.54 -9.22 5.40
N ALA A 75 13.70 -8.57 5.36
CA ALA A 75 13.80 -7.12 5.17
C ALA A 75 12.99 -6.61 3.97
N ALA A 76 12.92 -7.43 2.91
CA ALA A 76 12.23 -7.12 1.65
C ALA A 76 10.69 -7.19 1.76
N THR A 77 10.17 -7.61 2.91
CA THR A 77 8.74 -7.66 3.18
C THR A 77 8.19 -6.24 3.35
N ASN A 78 7.04 -5.98 2.74
CA ASN A 78 6.30 -4.75 2.97
C ASN A 78 5.81 -4.70 4.43
N ASP A 79 6.00 -3.57 5.12
CA ASP A 79 5.68 -3.42 6.54
C ASP A 79 4.22 -3.67 6.88
N ALA A 80 3.29 -3.48 5.95
CA ALA A 80 1.89 -3.77 6.21
C ALA A 80 1.60 -5.28 6.30
N ARG A 81 2.41 -6.13 5.65
CA ARG A 81 2.15 -7.56 5.53
C ARG A 81 2.11 -8.34 6.86
N PRO A 82 2.96 -8.06 7.87
CA PRO A 82 2.95 -8.77 9.13
C PRO A 82 1.77 -8.42 10.04
N LEU A 83 1.12 -7.27 9.83
CA LEU A 83 0.10 -6.73 10.74
C LEU A 83 -1.05 -7.71 11.04
N PRO A 84 -1.68 -8.39 10.06
CA PRO A 84 -2.72 -9.39 10.36
C PRO A 84 -2.21 -10.55 11.23
N GLY A 85 -0.95 -10.96 11.01
CA GLY A 85 -0.32 -12.01 11.80
C GLY A 85 -0.01 -11.58 13.23
N ILE A 86 0.33 -10.30 13.44
CA ILE A 86 0.49 -9.69 14.76
C ILE A 86 -0.84 -9.73 15.51
N HIS A 87 -1.93 -9.23 14.92
CA HIS A 87 -3.26 -9.26 15.56
C HIS A 87 -3.72 -10.69 15.88
N THR A 88 -3.49 -11.65 14.98
CA THR A 88 -3.80 -13.07 15.24
C THR A 88 -3.04 -13.61 16.46
N ARG A 89 -1.77 -13.24 16.64
CA ARG A 89 -0.98 -13.66 17.82
C ARG A 89 -1.44 -12.97 19.09
N LEU A 90 -1.73 -11.68 19.03
CA LEU A 90 -2.27 -10.92 20.16
C LEU A 90 -3.62 -11.47 20.61
N ALA A 91 -4.52 -11.78 19.66
CA ALA A 91 -5.80 -12.43 19.92
C ALA A 91 -5.63 -13.75 20.69
N ARG A 92 -4.72 -14.61 20.23
CA ARG A 92 -4.44 -15.89 20.88
C ARG A 92 -3.93 -15.74 22.31
N ARG A 93 -3.22 -14.65 22.60
CA ARG A 93 -2.68 -14.34 23.93
C ARG A 93 -3.66 -13.55 24.81
N GLY A 94 -4.82 -13.14 24.30
CA GLY A 94 -5.73 -12.25 25.01
C GLY A 94 -5.16 -10.83 25.20
N LEU A 95 -4.29 -10.38 24.29
CA LEU A 95 -3.58 -9.11 24.35
C LEU A 95 -3.97 -8.16 23.19
N LEU A 96 -5.18 -8.32 22.64
CA LEU A 96 -5.66 -7.38 21.62
C LEU A 96 -5.86 -6.00 22.25
N PRO A 97 -5.29 -4.94 21.67
CA PRO A 97 -5.60 -3.60 22.10
C PRO A 97 -6.95 -3.16 21.54
N ALA A 98 -7.62 -2.22 22.20
CA ALA A 98 -8.77 -1.54 21.60
C ALA A 98 -8.35 -0.68 20.39
N GLU A 99 -7.16 -0.07 20.49
CA GLU A 99 -6.55 0.73 19.43
C GLU A 99 -5.08 0.36 19.24
N HIS A 100 -4.65 0.13 18.01
CA HIS A 100 -3.27 -0.15 17.64
C HIS A 100 -2.70 1.00 16.82
N LEU A 101 -1.83 1.80 17.42
CA LEU A 101 -1.09 2.86 16.75
C LEU A 101 0.02 2.27 15.88
N VAL A 102 0.07 2.61 14.59
CA VAL A 102 1.04 2.06 13.65
C VAL A 102 1.64 3.13 12.75
N ASP A 103 2.86 2.88 12.26
CA ASP A 103 3.49 3.72 11.25
C ASP A 103 2.75 3.66 9.91
N GLY A 104 2.90 4.72 9.11
CA GLY A 104 2.28 4.80 7.77
C GLY A 104 2.67 3.68 6.81
N GLY A 105 3.79 2.98 7.06
CA GLY A 105 4.18 1.79 6.31
C GLY A 105 3.27 0.56 6.57
N TYR A 106 2.58 0.51 7.70
CA TYR A 106 1.69 -0.59 8.09
C TYR A 106 0.23 -0.35 7.68
N ILE A 107 -0.13 0.91 7.44
CA ILE A 107 -1.49 1.33 7.11
C ILE A 107 -1.86 0.91 5.68
N SER A 108 -3.01 0.24 5.56
CA SER A 108 -3.72 0.06 4.30
C SER A 108 -5.21 -0.08 4.57
N LEU A 109 -6.07 0.36 3.63
CA LEU A 109 -7.52 0.26 3.80
C LEU A 109 -8.00 -1.18 4.05
N VAL A 110 -7.36 -2.15 3.41
CA VAL A 110 -7.68 -3.58 3.58
C VAL A 110 -7.34 -4.03 5.01
N HIS A 111 -6.23 -3.57 5.59
CA HIS A 111 -5.87 -3.94 6.96
C HIS A 111 -6.74 -3.23 7.99
N LEU A 112 -7.13 -1.98 7.75
CA LEU A 112 -8.07 -1.28 8.61
C LEU A 112 -9.41 -2.03 8.69
N GLU A 113 -10.00 -2.33 7.52
CA GLU A 113 -11.25 -3.08 7.42
C GLU A 113 -11.15 -4.47 8.06
N ARG A 114 -10.05 -5.16 7.80
CA ARG A 114 -9.81 -6.50 8.31
C ARG A 114 -9.61 -6.53 9.83
N ALA A 115 -8.83 -5.61 10.39
CA ALA A 115 -8.56 -5.54 11.83
C ALA A 115 -9.84 -5.28 12.62
N GLU A 116 -10.69 -4.37 12.13
CA GLU A 116 -11.99 -4.11 12.71
C GLU A 116 -12.91 -5.34 12.62
N ARG A 117 -13.04 -5.92 11.42
CA ARG A 117 -13.95 -7.05 11.17
C ARG A 117 -13.54 -8.33 11.91
N GLU A 118 -12.26 -8.67 11.94
CA GLU A 118 -11.77 -9.95 12.47
C GLU A 118 -11.38 -9.88 13.94
N HIS A 119 -11.02 -8.70 14.44
CA HIS A 119 -10.44 -8.56 15.78
C HIS A 119 -11.03 -7.40 16.60
N GLN A 120 -11.94 -6.60 16.05
CA GLN A 120 -12.49 -5.40 16.71
C GLN A 120 -11.40 -4.43 17.19
N VAL A 121 -10.31 -4.35 16.41
CA VAL A 121 -9.17 -3.47 16.69
C VAL A 121 -9.24 -2.26 15.78
N THR A 122 -9.32 -1.07 16.38
CA THR A 122 -9.10 0.18 15.65
C THR A 122 -7.62 0.30 15.33
N VAL A 123 -7.26 0.37 14.04
CA VAL A 123 -5.87 0.62 13.65
C VAL A 123 -5.71 2.07 13.24
N SER A 124 -4.83 2.79 13.94
CA SER A 124 -4.64 4.23 13.76
C SER A 124 -3.23 4.52 13.27
N GLY A 125 -3.13 5.25 12.15
CA GLY A 125 -1.86 5.65 11.58
C GLY A 125 -2.04 6.55 10.36
N PRO A 126 -0.97 7.21 9.89
CA PRO A 126 -1.05 8.17 8.80
C PRO A 126 -1.37 7.44 7.50
N LEU A 127 -2.54 7.72 6.93
CA LEU A 127 -2.92 7.21 5.62
C LEU A 127 -2.15 7.95 4.52
N PRO A 128 -1.32 7.27 3.72
CA PRO A 128 -0.61 7.93 2.64
C PRO A 128 -1.60 8.55 1.65
N GLY A 129 -1.31 9.80 1.24
CA GLY A 129 -2.07 10.52 0.22
C GLY A 129 -2.03 9.82 -1.15
N ASN A 130 -2.82 10.32 -2.11
CA ASN A 130 -2.85 9.74 -3.45
C ASN A 130 -1.46 9.90 -4.13
N PRO A 131 -0.73 8.82 -4.40
CA PRO A 131 0.64 8.92 -4.90
C PRO A 131 0.70 9.14 -6.42
N THR A 132 -0.43 9.19 -7.12
CA THR A 132 -0.48 9.24 -8.57
C THR A 132 0.18 10.50 -9.13
N ARG A 133 0.85 10.36 -10.28
CA ARG A 133 1.52 11.48 -10.97
C ARG A 133 0.56 12.63 -11.29
N GLN A 134 -0.71 12.32 -11.55
CA GLN A 134 -1.76 13.31 -11.83
C GLN A 134 -2.05 14.15 -10.58
N HIS A 135 -2.17 13.53 -9.41
CA HIS A 135 -2.27 14.23 -8.13
C HIS A 135 -1.03 15.08 -7.81
N ARG A 136 0.19 14.59 -8.11
CA ARG A 136 1.43 15.33 -7.80
C ARG A 136 1.68 16.57 -8.65
N ARG A 137 1.13 16.65 -9.87
CA ARG A 137 1.34 17.80 -10.77
C ARG A 137 0.23 18.85 -10.67
N ASN A 138 -0.88 18.59 -9.96
CA ASN A 138 -2.11 19.41 -9.98
C ASN A 138 -2.60 19.75 -11.41
N GLU A 139 -2.15 18.98 -12.41
CA GLU A 139 -2.40 19.19 -13.82
C GLU A 139 -3.15 17.96 -14.36
N GLY A 140 -4.47 17.96 -14.18
CA GLY A 140 -5.36 16.90 -14.66
C GLY A 140 -6.49 16.57 -13.68
N PHE A 141 -7.33 15.61 -14.06
CA PHE A 141 -8.39 15.10 -13.18
C PHE A 141 -7.90 13.85 -12.45
N ASP A 142 -7.95 13.90 -11.13
CA ASP A 142 -7.70 12.78 -10.25
C ASP A 142 -8.98 11.96 -10.03
N ARG A 143 -8.85 10.77 -9.44
CA ARG A 143 -9.95 9.89 -9.06
C ARG A 143 -10.96 10.57 -8.13
N ASP A 144 -10.49 11.46 -7.27
CA ASP A 144 -11.34 12.13 -6.28
C ASP A 144 -12.22 13.24 -6.92
N ASP A 145 -11.95 13.64 -8.17
CA ASP A 145 -12.79 14.57 -8.95
C ASP A 145 -14.02 13.88 -9.61
N PHE A 146 -14.03 12.54 -9.67
CA PHE A 146 -15.12 11.79 -10.28
C PHE A 146 -16.23 11.50 -9.26
N HIS A 147 -17.48 11.51 -9.72
CA HIS A 147 -18.62 11.13 -8.89
C HIS A 147 -18.95 9.65 -9.08
N PHE A 148 -19.09 8.90 -7.99
CA PHE A 148 -19.33 7.45 -8.01
C PHE A 148 -20.74 7.15 -7.51
N ASP A 149 -21.62 6.71 -8.41
CA ASP A 149 -22.93 6.18 -8.07
C ASP A 149 -22.83 4.64 -8.03
N PHE A 150 -22.69 4.09 -6.83
CA PHE A 150 -22.58 2.65 -6.63
C PHE A 150 -23.92 1.91 -6.85
N ASP A 151 -25.05 2.59 -6.67
CA ASP A 151 -26.37 1.98 -6.77
C ASP A 151 -26.73 1.77 -8.25
N ARG A 152 -26.43 2.76 -9.09
CA ARG A 152 -26.56 2.66 -10.55
C ARG A 152 -25.35 2.03 -11.23
N ARG A 153 -24.26 1.78 -10.48
CA ARG A 153 -22.98 1.29 -10.99
C ARG A 153 -22.45 2.18 -12.12
N GLN A 154 -22.42 3.48 -11.88
CA GLN A 154 -22.01 4.50 -12.83
C GLN A 154 -21.01 5.46 -12.22
N VAL A 155 -20.09 5.95 -13.05
CA VAL A 155 -19.14 7.00 -12.68
C VAL A 155 -19.33 8.18 -13.62
N THR A 156 -19.49 9.37 -13.05
CA THR A 156 -19.63 10.62 -13.80
C THR A 156 -18.31 11.39 -13.73
N CYS A 157 -17.79 11.79 -14.88
CA CYS A 157 -16.58 12.60 -14.95
C CYS A 157 -16.87 14.09 -14.66
N PRO A 158 -15.84 14.90 -14.37
CA PRO A 158 -16.00 16.35 -14.13
C PRO A 158 -16.64 17.14 -15.28
N ARG A 159 -16.63 16.57 -16.50
CA ARG A 159 -17.28 17.13 -17.70
C ARG A 159 -18.69 16.55 -17.96
N GLY A 160 -19.26 15.82 -17.00
CA GLY A 160 -20.62 15.29 -17.04
C GLY A 160 -20.82 14.00 -17.84
N GLN A 161 -19.78 13.42 -18.45
CA GLN A 161 -19.89 12.13 -19.14
C GLN A 161 -20.05 10.99 -18.14
N VAL A 162 -20.88 10.01 -18.48
CA VAL A 162 -21.14 8.81 -17.66
C VAL A 162 -20.40 7.60 -18.21
N SER A 163 -19.76 6.82 -17.34
CA SER A 163 -19.05 5.59 -17.69
C SER A 163 -19.96 4.58 -18.39
N GLN A 164 -19.41 3.85 -19.36
CA GLN A 164 -20.13 2.82 -20.13
C GLN A 164 -19.80 1.39 -19.68
N GLY A 165 -18.82 1.23 -18.78
CA GLY A 165 -18.49 -0.05 -18.20
C GLY A 165 -18.24 0.07 -16.71
N TRP A 166 -18.64 -0.97 -15.96
CA TRP A 166 -18.39 -1.12 -14.53
C TRP A 166 -18.01 -2.58 -14.29
N HIS A 167 -16.75 -2.81 -13.92
CA HIS A 167 -16.19 -4.16 -13.84
C HIS A 167 -15.40 -4.39 -12.56
N GLY A 168 -15.30 -5.65 -12.13
CA GLY A 168 -14.61 -6.03 -10.89
C GLY A 168 -15.58 -6.22 -9.71
N PRO A 169 -15.08 -6.18 -8.46
CA PRO A 169 -13.72 -5.79 -8.08
C PRO A 169 -12.64 -6.78 -8.55
N TYR A 170 -11.51 -6.26 -9.03
CA TYR A 170 -10.35 -7.05 -9.43
C TYR A 170 -9.25 -6.99 -8.37
N PRO A 171 -8.56 -8.11 -8.10
CA PRO A 171 -7.42 -8.12 -7.20
C PRO A 171 -6.27 -7.28 -7.78
N THR A 172 -5.53 -6.61 -6.91
CA THR A 172 -4.30 -5.90 -7.26
C THR A 172 -3.08 -6.80 -7.05
N PHE A 173 -1.97 -6.51 -7.73
CA PHE A 173 -0.71 -7.22 -7.54
C PHE A 173 -0.14 -7.13 -6.12
N SER A 174 -0.53 -6.10 -5.36
CA SER A 174 -0.19 -6.01 -3.94
C SER A 174 -1.27 -6.69 -3.10
N PRO A 175 -0.91 -7.62 -2.20
CA PRO A 175 -1.87 -8.23 -1.27
C PRO A 175 -2.39 -7.24 -0.21
N THR A 176 -1.74 -6.08 -0.08
CA THR A 176 -2.12 -5.02 0.87
C THR A 176 -2.93 -3.90 0.22
N ALA A 177 -3.10 -3.93 -1.11
CA ALA A 177 -3.92 -2.94 -1.80
C ALA A 177 -5.36 -3.45 -1.96
N ALA A 178 -6.31 -2.51 -1.88
CA ALA A 178 -7.71 -2.80 -2.03
C ALA A 178 -8.02 -3.32 -3.44
N PRO A 179 -8.84 -4.38 -3.59
CA PRO A 179 -9.42 -4.73 -4.87
C PRO A 179 -10.15 -3.54 -5.49
N LEU A 180 -9.99 -3.36 -6.81
CA LEU A 180 -10.51 -2.18 -7.51
C LEU A 180 -11.64 -2.56 -8.44
N ILE A 181 -12.75 -1.84 -8.33
CA ILE A 181 -13.75 -1.70 -9.37
C ILE A 181 -13.18 -0.76 -10.44
N VAL A 182 -13.38 -1.09 -11.71
CA VAL A 182 -12.90 -0.31 -12.84
C VAL A 182 -14.09 0.18 -13.64
N ALA A 183 -14.31 1.50 -13.62
CA ALA A 183 -15.23 2.17 -14.52
C ALA A 183 -14.51 2.55 -15.82
N ARG A 184 -15.16 2.33 -16.96
CA ARG A 184 -14.58 2.58 -18.29
C ARG A 184 -15.36 3.66 -19.04
N PHE A 185 -14.63 4.59 -19.62
CA PHE A 185 -15.16 5.57 -20.57
C PHE A 185 -14.76 5.15 -21.99
N THR A 186 -15.64 5.40 -22.95
CA THR A 186 -15.39 5.03 -24.34
C THR A 186 -14.53 6.06 -25.06
N LYS A 187 -13.88 5.64 -26.16
CA LYS A 187 -13.11 6.55 -27.02
C LYS A 187 -13.99 7.68 -27.56
N GLY A 188 -15.22 7.37 -27.98
CA GLY A 188 -16.17 8.36 -28.49
C GLY A 188 -16.57 9.44 -27.48
N GLN A 189 -16.50 9.16 -26.17
CA GLN A 189 -16.75 10.14 -25.12
C GLN A 189 -15.51 10.99 -24.80
N CYS A 190 -14.33 10.37 -24.82
CA CYS A 190 -13.11 11.02 -24.36
C CYS A 190 -12.36 11.76 -25.48
N GLN A 191 -12.30 11.25 -26.70
CA GLN A 191 -11.59 11.89 -27.81
C GLN A 191 -12.08 13.31 -28.16
N PRO A 192 -13.40 13.60 -28.22
CA PRO A 192 -13.88 14.96 -28.49
C PRO A 192 -13.75 15.89 -27.28
N CYS A 193 -13.36 15.38 -26.10
CA CYS A 193 -13.25 16.18 -24.89
C CYS A 193 -11.98 17.07 -24.96
N PRO A 194 -12.11 18.39 -24.79
CA PRO A 194 -10.96 19.31 -24.84
C PRO A 194 -9.93 19.03 -23.73
N ASP A 195 -10.36 18.44 -22.61
CA ASP A 195 -9.47 18.05 -21.52
C ASP A 195 -8.86 16.66 -21.67
N CYS A 196 -9.13 15.93 -22.77
CA CYS A 196 -8.58 14.59 -22.96
C CYS A 196 -7.05 14.51 -22.71
N PRO A 197 -6.22 15.46 -23.20
CA PRO A 197 -4.79 15.45 -22.95
C PRO A 197 -4.40 15.59 -21.47
N ARG A 198 -5.24 16.25 -20.66
CA ARG A 198 -5.07 16.43 -19.21
C ARG A 198 -5.67 15.26 -18.41
N CYS A 199 -6.69 14.61 -18.95
CA CYS A 199 -7.45 13.55 -18.27
C CYS A 199 -6.79 12.17 -18.39
N THR A 200 -6.29 11.80 -19.57
CA THR A 200 -5.69 10.48 -19.82
C THR A 200 -4.47 10.57 -20.73
N SER A 201 -3.46 9.75 -20.45
CA SER A 201 -2.28 9.58 -21.32
C SER A 201 -2.31 8.22 -22.04
N SER A 202 -3.46 7.55 -22.07
CA SER A 202 -3.59 6.26 -22.75
C SER A 202 -3.51 6.46 -24.26
N ARG A 203 -2.87 5.50 -24.97
CA ARG A 203 -2.83 5.49 -26.44
C ARG A 203 -4.21 5.45 -27.08
N GLU A 204 -5.18 4.93 -26.33
CA GLU A 204 -6.56 4.80 -26.75
C GLU A 204 -7.37 6.09 -26.57
N SER A 205 -6.81 7.10 -25.92
CA SER A 205 -7.50 8.34 -25.53
C SER A 205 -8.81 8.07 -24.79
N SER A 206 -8.87 6.98 -24.03
CA SER A 206 -9.97 6.60 -23.14
C SER A 206 -9.49 6.61 -21.69
N ARG A 207 -10.38 6.98 -20.77
CA ARG A 207 -10.10 7.00 -19.33
C ARG A 207 -10.71 5.76 -18.68
N ASN A 208 -9.92 5.06 -17.88
CA ASN A 208 -10.40 4.06 -16.93
C ASN A 208 -10.15 4.58 -15.52
N VAL A 209 -11.15 4.46 -14.64
CA VAL A 209 -11.07 4.91 -13.26
C VAL A 209 -11.18 3.70 -12.35
N GLY A 210 -10.08 3.37 -11.67
CA GLY A 210 -10.03 2.31 -10.67
C GLY A 210 -10.32 2.86 -9.27
N PHE A 211 -11.26 2.25 -8.55
CA PHE A 211 -11.65 2.67 -7.20
C PHE A 211 -12.06 1.49 -6.33
N PRO A 212 -11.87 1.58 -4.99
CA PRO A 212 -12.26 0.49 -4.10
C PRO A 212 -13.79 0.45 -3.92
N SER A 213 -14.28 -0.57 -3.22
CA SER A 213 -15.71 -0.72 -2.91
C SER A 213 -16.25 0.45 -2.09
N ARG A 214 -17.59 0.55 -1.97
CA ARG A 214 -18.27 1.58 -1.19
C ARG A 214 -17.77 1.59 0.25
N GLU A 215 -17.70 0.41 0.87
CA GLU A 215 -17.29 0.24 2.27
C GLU A 215 -15.87 0.74 2.52
N LEU A 216 -14.94 0.38 1.63
CA LEU A 216 -13.53 0.80 1.73
C LEU A 216 -13.35 2.29 1.41
N ARG A 217 -14.18 2.88 0.55
CA ARG A 217 -14.19 4.33 0.30
C ARG A 217 -14.71 5.09 1.51
N ASP A 218 -15.81 4.65 2.10
CA ASP A 218 -16.39 5.30 3.27
C ASP A 218 -15.42 5.21 4.45
N LEU A 219 -14.75 4.06 4.63
CA LEU A 219 -13.66 3.91 5.58
C LEU A 219 -12.51 4.87 5.30
N GLN A 220 -12.07 4.99 4.03
CA GLN A 220 -11.03 5.93 3.64
C GLN A 220 -11.41 7.38 3.98
N ALA A 221 -12.67 7.78 3.74
CA ALA A 221 -13.16 9.12 4.02
C ALA A 221 -13.19 9.41 5.53
N ARG A 222 -13.70 8.47 6.34
CA ARG A 222 -13.70 8.57 7.80
C ARG A 222 -12.28 8.74 8.36
N VAL A 223 -11.37 7.83 8.01
CA VAL A 223 -9.97 7.88 8.46
C VAL A 223 -9.29 9.20 8.08
N ARG A 224 -9.55 9.71 6.86
CA ARG A 224 -9.02 11.02 6.42
C ARG A 224 -9.58 12.18 7.24
N SER A 225 -10.85 12.12 7.63
CA SER A 225 -11.47 13.12 8.51
C SER A 225 -10.85 13.08 9.91
N ASP A 226 -10.72 11.88 10.47
CA ASP A 226 -10.16 11.67 11.82
C ASP A 226 -8.73 12.19 11.92
N LEU A 227 -7.90 11.96 10.89
CA LEU A 227 -6.53 12.47 10.80
C LEU A 227 -6.41 14.01 10.92
N GLN A 228 -7.48 14.76 10.60
CA GLN A 228 -7.47 16.22 10.73
C GLN A 228 -7.75 16.71 12.15
N THR A 229 -8.32 15.86 13.01
CA THR A 229 -8.76 16.24 14.35
C THR A 229 -7.58 16.46 15.30
N PRO A 230 -7.63 17.46 16.20
CA PRO A 230 -6.62 17.64 17.24
C PRO A 230 -6.49 16.42 18.16
N GLU A 231 -7.60 15.75 18.44
CA GLU A 231 -7.68 14.57 19.30
C GLU A 231 -6.86 13.42 18.72
N TRP A 232 -7.03 13.13 17.42
CA TRP A 232 -6.23 12.12 16.75
C TRP A 232 -4.74 12.44 16.79
N LYS A 233 -4.36 13.71 16.57
CA LYS A 233 -2.96 14.14 16.62
C LYS A 233 -2.36 13.97 18.01
N ALA A 234 -3.12 14.27 19.06
CA ALA A 234 -2.69 14.07 20.44
C ALA A 234 -2.51 12.58 20.77
N CYS A 235 -3.48 11.73 20.40
CA CYS A 235 -3.37 10.28 20.57
C CYS A 235 -2.18 9.69 19.80
N TYR A 236 -1.97 10.11 18.55
CA TYR A 236 -0.87 9.60 17.72
C TYR A 236 0.51 10.10 18.18
N ALA A 237 0.59 11.27 18.84
CA ALA A 237 1.84 11.83 19.34
C ALA A 237 2.51 10.98 20.42
N VAL A 238 1.76 10.13 21.14
CA VAL A 238 2.28 9.19 22.15
C VAL A 238 3.37 8.26 21.57
N ARG A 239 3.36 8.01 20.25
CA ARG A 239 4.39 7.21 19.57
C ARG A 239 5.72 7.95 19.37
N LEU A 240 5.79 9.24 19.66
CA LEU A 240 6.98 10.09 19.49
C LEU A 240 7.68 10.42 20.82
N GLU A 241 7.10 10.01 21.95
CA GLU A 241 7.68 10.13 23.30
C GLU A 241 8.59 8.93 23.62
#